data_AF-T0T9Z9-F1
#
_entry.id   AF-T0T9Z9-F1
#
_cell.length_a   1.000
_cell.length_b   1.000
_cell.length_c   1.000
_cell.angle_alpha   90.00
_cell.angle_beta   90.00
_cell.angle_gamma   90.00
#
_symmetry.space_group_name_H-M   'P 1'
#
loop_
_entity.id
_entity.type
_entity.pdbx_description
1 polymer ?
#
loop_
_entity_poly.entity_id
_entity_poly.type
_entity_poly.pdbx_seq_one_letter_code
_entity_poly.pdbx_strand_id
1 'polypeptide(L)'
;MDIIDFDREHPTEFINEFLTQADNLIKDYDNLVIDNISSFQSDWFIEQGRKSKNGISNELQHYSQWTNYFLRVLTAIYTKPINIYVTAWEDTHELNLETGQILTQYVPQIRASVLNQLLGLTDVVGRIVVNAKTGARGLILEGSEGTYAKNRLDNRTACKIEDLFKFGDLDGTKELPE
;
A
#
# COMPACT_ATOMS: atom_id res chain seq x y z
N MET A 1 -18.79 6.13 2.91
CA MET A 1 -17.39 5.71 3.12
C MET A 1 -17.31 5.44 4.59
N ASP A 2 -17.12 4.18 4.94
CA ASP A 2 -17.08 3.75 6.32
C ASP A 2 -15.62 3.49 6.67
N ILE A 3 -15.20 3.99 7.82
CA ILE A 3 -13.81 3.95 8.27
C ILE A 3 -13.73 2.92 9.38
N ILE A 4 -12.80 1.97 9.24
CA ILE A 4 -12.44 1.03 10.30
C ILE A 4 -11.13 1.52 10.89
N ASP A 5 -11.17 1.95 12.15
CA ASP A 5 -9.98 2.43 12.86
C ASP A 5 -9.02 1.27 13.14
N PHE A 6 -7.81 1.37 12.61
CA PHE A 6 -6.78 0.34 12.78
C PHE A 6 -6.20 0.36 14.19
N ASP A 7 -6.26 -0.77 14.91
CA ASP A 7 -5.58 -0.91 16.20
C ASP A 7 -4.06 -1.01 15.98
N ARG A 8 -3.37 0.11 16.21
CA ARG A 8 -1.92 0.24 16.09
C ARG A 8 -1.16 -0.39 17.25
N GLU A 9 -1.81 -0.66 18.38
CA GLU A 9 -1.20 -1.32 19.53
C GLU A 9 -1.21 -2.85 19.37
N HIS A 10 -2.25 -3.40 18.74
CA HIS A 10 -2.42 -4.83 18.48
C HIS A 10 -2.65 -5.14 16.98
N PRO A 11 -1.73 -4.72 16.09
CA PRO A 11 -1.92 -4.82 14.64
C PRO A 11 -2.07 -6.25 14.13
N THR A 12 -1.44 -7.23 14.80
CA THR A 12 -1.60 -8.65 14.45
C THR A 12 -3.00 -9.16 14.75
N GLU A 13 -3.53 -8.86 15.93
CA GLU A 13 -4.87 -9.28 16.35
C GLU A 13 -5.92 -8.65 15.46
N PHE A 14 -5.85 -7.33 15.28
CA PHE A 14 -6.78 -6.58 14.43
C PHE A 14 -6.87 -7.14 13.01
N ILE A 15 -5.74 -7.37 12.35
CA ILE A 15 -5.75 -7.90 10.97
C ILE A 15 -6.33 -9.31 10.94
N ASN A 16 -5.98 -10.17 11.90
CA ASN A 16 -6.54 -11.51 11.95
C ASN A 16 -8.06 -11.48 12.12
N GLU A 17 -8.57 -10.64 13.03
CA GLU A 17 -10.01 -10.46 13.23
C GLU A 17 -10.69 -9.89 11.99
N PHE A 18 -10.14 -8.84 11.40
CA PHE A 18 -10.62 -8.27 10.14
C PHE A 18 -10.74 -9.34 9.06
N LEU A 19 -9.72 -10.18 8.87
CA LEU A 19 -9.74 -11.23 7.86
C LEU A 19 -10.83 -12.29 8.11
N THR A 20 -11.19 -12.57 9.37
CA THR A 20 -12.30 -13.49 9.68
C THR A 20 -13.67 -12.91 9.34
N GLN A 21 -13.81 -11.58 9.36
CA GLN A 21 -15.07 -10.87 9.14
C GLN A 21 -15.17 -10.27 7.74
N ALA A 22 -14.04 -10.17 7.02
CA ALA A 22 -13.90 -9.47 5.75
C ALA A 22 -14.97 -9.88 4.73
N ASP A 23 -15.25 -11.18 4.58
CA ASP A 23 -16.24 -11.67 3.62
C ASP A 23 -17.66 -11.15 3.87
N ASN A 24 -17.99 -10.80 5.11
CA ASN A 24 -19.27 -10.18 5.43
C ASN A 24 -19.19 -8.65 5.34
N LEU A 25 -18.10 -8.06 5.83
CA LEU A 25 -17.90 -6.61 5.83
C LEU A 25 -17.89 -6.03 4.42
N ILE A 26 -17.29 -6.71 3.45
CA ILE A 26 -17.12 -6.18 2.10
C ILE A 26 -18.35 -6.32 1.21
N LYS A 27 -19.40 -7.05 1.63
CA LYS A 27 -20.54 -7.38 0.75
C LYS A 27 -21.27 -6.16 0.20
N ASP A 28 -21.33 -5.11 1.00
CA ASP A 28 -22.06 -3.88 0.67
C ASP A 28 -21.14 -2.77 0.14
N TYR A 29 -19.91 -3.11 -0.26
CA TYR A 29 -18.90 -2.16 -0.75
C TYR A 29 -18.34 -2.57 -2.11
N ASP A 30 -18.05 -1.57 -2.95
CA ASP A 30 -17.36 -1.77 -4.22
C ASP A 30 -15.83 -1.81 -4.05
N ASN A 31 -15.32 -1.18 -2.99
CA ASN A 31 -13.90 -0.93 -2.79
C ASN A 31 -13.47 -1.20 -1.34
N LEU A 32 -12.33 -1.88 -1.18
CA LEU A 32 -11.58 -1.97 0.06
C LEU A 32 -10.31 -1.12 -0.06
N VAL A 33 -10.16 -0.14 0.84
CA VAL A 33 -8.98 0.74 0.87
C VAL A 33 -8.12 0.39 2.08
N ILE A 34 -6.83 0.16 1.86
CA ILE A 34 -5.82 -0.10 2.88
C ILE A 34 -4.81 1.04 2.86
N ASP A 35 -4.92 1.95 3.83
CA ASP A 35 -4.09 3.15 3.95
C ASP A 35 -3.38 3.20 5.32
N ASN A 36 -2.07 2.97 5.43
CA ASN A 36 -1.12 2.51 4.41
C ASN A 36 -0.30 1.31 4.91
N ILE A 37 0.17 0.48 3.98
CA ILE A 37 0.93 -0.73 4.33
C ILE A 37 2.31 -0.46 4.96
N SER A 38 2.88 0.73 4.73
CA SER A 38 4.16 1.12 5.34
C SER A 38 3.99 1.36 6.85
N SER A 39 2.89 1.99 7.27
CA SER A 39 2.53 2.15 8.68
C SER A 39 2.22 0.81 9.32
N PHE A 40 1.45 -0.04 8.64
CA PHE A 40 1.17 -1.39 9.13
C PHE A 40 2.45 -2.19 9.41
N GLN A 41 3.42 -2.14 8.50
CA GLN A 41 4.72 -2.78 8.70
C GLN A 41 5.42 -2.25 9.96
N SER A 42 5.49 -0.93 10.13
CA SER A 42 6.10 -0.30 11.30
C SER A 42 5.41 -0.70 12.60
N ASP A 43 4.08 -0.64 12.63
CA ASP A 43 3.27 -0.98 13.80
C ASP A 43 3.46 -2.46 14.17
N TRP A 44 3.50 -3.36 13.18
CA TRP A 44 3.77 -4.78 13.40
C TRP A 44 5.17 -5.01 14.00
N PHE A 45 6.20 -4.33 13.48
CA PHE A 45 7.54 -4.44 14.06
C PHE A 45 7.59 -3.87 15.48
N ILE A 46 6.90 -2.78 15.78
CA ILE A 46 6.81 -2.24 17.14
C ILE A 46 6.17 -3.26 18.08
N GLU A 47 5.07 -3.90 17.67
CA GLU A 47 4.41 -4.96 18.43
C GLU A 47 5.38 -6.12 18.74
N GLN A 48 6.12 -6.61 17.74
CA GLN A 48 7.10 -7.67 17.96
C GLN A 48 8.30 -7.23 18.80
N GLY A 49 8.70 -5.95 18.70
CA GLY A 49 9.75 -5.36 19.53
C GLY A 49 9.37 -5.39 21.01
N ARG A 50 8.13 -5.05 21.35
CA ARG A 50 7.59 -5.14 22.73
C ARG A 50 7.60 -6.57 23.28
N LYS A 51 7.42 -7.57 22.40
CA LYS A 51 7.41 -9.00 22.75
C LYS A 51 8.82 -9.62 22.83
N SER A 52 9.87 -8.89 22.45
CA SER A 52 11.24 -9.41 22.46
C SER A 52 11.83 -9.46 23.86
N LYS A 53 12.98 -10.15 24.02
CA LYS A 53 13.65 -10.29 25.33
C LYS A 53 13.99 -8.97 26.02
N ASN A 54 14.26 -7.91 25.24
CA ASN A 54 14.58 -6.58 25.78
C ASN A 54 13.40 -5.60 25.70
N GLY A 55 12.25 -6.03 25.15
CA GLY A 55 11.02 -5.25 25.04
C GLY A 55 11.09 -4.04 24.10
N ILE A 56 12.18 -3.91 23.32
CA ILE A 56 12.42 -2.71 22.48
C ILE A 56 12.87 -3.11 21.08
N SER A 57 13.88 -3.98 20.96
CA SER A 57 14.52 -4.29 19.69
C SER A 57 13.84 -5.48 19.00
N ASN A 58 13.73 -5.40 17.68
CA ASN A 58 13.35 -6.55 16.87
C ASN A 58 14.47 -7.59 16.83
N GLU A 59 14.11 -8.84 17.02
CA GLU A 59 15.01 -9.98 16.82
C GLU A 59 15.10 -10.35 15.34
N LEU A 60 16.18 -11.00 14.93
CA LEU A 60 16.39 -11.39 13.52
C LEU A 60 15.23 -12.24 12.97
N GLN A 61 14.63 -13.08 13.81
CA GLN A 61 13.47 -13.90 13.47
C GLN A 61 12.22 -13.09 13.12
N HIS A 62 12.04 -11.88 13.67
CA HIS A 62 10.86 -11.06 13.40
C HIS A 62 10.80 -10.65 11.92
N TYR A 63 11.95 -10.52 11.25
CA TYR A 63 11.98 -10.16 9.83
C TYR A 63 11.53 -11.30 8.91
N SER A 64 11.88 -12.55 9.23
CA SER A 64 11.38 -13.71 8.48
C SER A 64 9.91 -13.99 8.80
N GLN A 65 9.49 -13.77 10.05
CA GLN A 65 8.09 -13.84 10.46
C GLN A 65 7.24 -12.79 9.73
N TRP A 66 7.69 -11.54 9.63
CA TRP A 66 7.01 -10.50 8.86
C TRP A 66 6.77 -10.95 7.42
N THR A 67 7.80 -11.49 6.78
CA THR A 67 7.70 -11.96 5.39
C THR A 67 6.58 -13.00 5.25
N ASN A 68 6.57 -14.04 6.09
CA ASN A 68 5.53 -15.07 6.02
C ASN A 68 4.14 -14.54 6.40
N TYR A 69 4.06 -13.71 7.44
CA TYR A 69 2.81 -13.14 7.93
C TYR A 69 2.18 -12.21 6.89
N PHE A 70 2.93 -11.23 6.40
CA PHE A 70 2.45 -10.26 5.43
C PHE A 70 2.01 -10.94 4.13
N LEU A 71 2.73 -11.94 3.63
CA LEU A 71 2.32 -12.66 2.43
C LEU A 71 1.00 -13.44 2.61
N ARG A 72 0.73 -13.96 3.81
CA ARG A 72 -0.56 -14.60 4.12
C ARG A 72 -1.69 -13.59 4.16
N VAL A 73 -1.47 -12.44 4.81
CA VAL A 73 -2.43 -11.33 4.86
C VAL A 73 -2.73 -10.84 3.45
N LEU A 74 -1.69 -10.59 2.65
CA LEU A 74 -1.78 -10.13 1.28
C LEU A 74 -2.60 -11.12 0.42
N THR A 75 -2.30 -12.41 0.51
CA THR A 75 -3.07 -13.44 -0.23
C THR A 75 -4.53 -13.48 0.21
N ALA A 76 -4.81 -13.37 1.51
CA ALA A 76 -6.19 -13.38 2.01
C ALA A 76 -7.00 -12.16 1.56
N ILE A 77 -6.36 -11.01 1.43
CA ILE A 77 -6.97 -9.76 0.94
C ILE A 77 -7.18 -9.82 -0.57
N TYR A 78 -6.16 -10.15 -1.35
CA TYR A 78 -6.21 -10.13 -2.82
C TYR A 78 -7.00 -11.28 -3.44
N THR A 79 -7.54 -12.20 -2.63
CA THR A 79 -8.49 -13.23 -3.07
C THR A 79 -9.95 -12.81 -2.90
N LYS A 80 -10.21 -11.65 -2.28
CA LYS A 80 -11.57 -11.13 -2.08
C LYS A 80 -12.14 -10.59 -3.40
N PRO A 81 -13.45 -10.80 -3.67
CA PRO A 81 -14.09 -10.35 -4.90
C PRO A 81 -14.50 -8.87 -4.83
N ILE A 82 -13.56 -7.97 -4.51
CA ILE A 82 -13.77 -6.52 -4.37
C ILE A 82 -12.57 -5.76 -4.95
N ASN A 83 -12.77 -4.51 -5.39
CA ASN A 83 -11.64 -3.68 -5.82
C ASN A 83 -10.79 -3.30 -4.61
N ILE A 84 -9.48 -3.54 -4.69
CA ILE A 84 -8.56 -3.29 -3.58
C ILE A 84 -7.63 -2.14 -3.93
N TYR A 85 -7.60 -1.14 -3.06
CA TYR A 85 -6.69 0.00 -3.16
C TYR A 85 -5.72 -0.04 -1.99
N VAL A 86 -4.44 0.09 -2.30
CA VAL A 86 -3.38 0.11 -1.28
C VAL A 86 -2.51 1.32 -1.50
N THR A 87 -2.23 2.06 -0.43
CA THR A 87 -1.25 3.15 -0.43
C THR A 87 -0.02 2.72 0.37
N ALA A 88 1.11 3.34 0.05
CA ALA A 88 2.37 3.17 0.74
C ALA A 88 3.14 4.50 0.69
N TRP A 89 4.02 4.72 1.66
CA TRP A 89 5.04 5.75 1.53
C TRP A 89 6.02 5.38 0.41
N GLU A 90 6.75 6.36 -0.10
CA GLU A 90 7.80 6.15 -1.10
C GLU A 90 9.15 5.90 -0.42
N ASP A 91 9.91 4.97 -0.97
CA ASP A 91 11.33 4.72 -0.65
C ASP A 91 12.13 4.67 -1.96
N THR A 92 13.46 4.70 -1.84
CA THR A 92 14.38 4.65 -2.97
C THR A 92 15.37 3.50 -2.84
N HIS A 93 15.53 2.73 -3.91
CA HIS A 93 16.57 1.72 -4.03
C HIS A 93 17.61 2.14 -5.07
N GLU A 94 18.88 1.84 -4.82
CA GLU A 94 19.93 1.97 -5.83
C GLU A 94 20.06 0.67 -6.62
N LEU A 95 19.96 0.78 -7.95
CA LEU A 95 20.20 -0.30 -8.90
C LEU A 95 21.54 -0.08 -9.58
N ASN A 96 22.42 -1.08 -9.48
CA ASN A 96 23.68 -1.10 -10.22
C ASN A 96 23.43 -1.74 -11.59
N LEU A 97 23.47 -0.94 -12.65
CA LEU A 97 23.33 -1.43 -14.01
C LEU A 97 24.64 -2.08 -14.48
N GLU A 98 24.53 -3.01 -15.43
CA GLU A 98 25.70 -3.68 -16.04
C GLU A 98 26.65 -2.68 -16.73
N THR A 99 26.13 -1.51 -17.10
CA THR A 99 26.89 -0.37 -17.66
C THR A 99 27.74 0.37 -16.64
N GLY A 100 27.64 0.04 -15.35
CA GLY A 100 28.30 0.73 -14.24
C GLY A 100 27.57 2.00 -13.78
N GLN A 101 26.43 2.34 -14.38
CA GLN A 101 25.59 3.43 -13.92
C GLN A 101 24.79 3.00 -12.68
N ILE A 102 24.71 3.89 -11.69
CA ILE A 102 23.82 3.74 -10.54
C ILE A 102 22.53 4.47 -10.87
N LEU A 103 21.42 3.74 -10.78
CA LEU A 103 20.09 4.27 -11.01
C LEU A 103 19.29 4.25 -9.71
N THR A 104 18.65 5.37 -9.38
CA THR A 104 17.70 5.45 -8.27
C THR A 104 16.33 4.99 -8.74
N GLN A 105 15.78 3.96 -8.11
CA GLN A 105 14.44 3.46 -8.35
C GLN A 105 13.51 3.84 -7.20
N TYR A 106 12.39 4.48 -7.52
CA TYR A 106 11.31 4.77 -6.57
C TYR A 106 10.40 3.55 -6.41
N VAL A 107 10.17 3.14 -5.16
CA VAL A 107 9.37 1.96 -4.79
C VAL A 107 8.50 2.23 -3.56
N PRO A 108 7.42 1.46 -3.33
CA PRO A 108 6.73 1.46 -2.05
C PRO A 108 7.66 1.14 -0.88
N GLN A 109 7.55 1.92 0.20
CA GLN A 109 8.28 1.69 1.44
C GLN A 109 7.71 0.45 2.14
N ILE A 110 8.30 -0.69 1.83
CA ILE A 110 8.05 -1.98 2.47
C ILE A 110 9.33 -2.83 2.33
N ARG A 111 9.49 -3.84 3.18
CA ARG A 111 10.64 -4.73 3.10
C ARG A 111 10.77 -5.37 1.72
N ALA A 112 11.99 -5.33 1.19
CA ALA A 112 12.34 -5.93 -0.09
C ALA A 112 11.93 -7.42 -0.21
N SER A 113 11.88 -8.15 0.92
CA SER A 113 11.45 -9.55 0.95
C SER A 113 10.00 -9.79 0.54
N VAL A 114 9.14 -8.77 0.60
CA VAL A 114 7.72 -8.86 0.22
C VAL A 114 7.34 -7.92 -0.93
N LEU A 115 8.20 -6.96 -1.28
CA LEU A 115 7.97 -5.95 -2.30
C LEU A 115 7.55 -6.55 -3.64
N ASN A 116 8.34 -7.50 -4.17
CA ASN A 116 8.05 -8.11 -5.48
C ASN A 116 6.71 -8.85 -5.51
N GLN A 117 6.31 -9.49 -4.41
CA GLN A 117 5.05 -10.22 -4.33
C GLN A 117 3.85 -9.27 -4.25
N LEU A 118 3.97 -8.20 -3.44
CA LEU A 118 2.99 -7.11 -3.37
C LEU A 118 2.76 -6.51 -4.76
N LEU A 119 3.85 -6.13 -5.41
CA LEU A 119 3.80 -5.56 -6.74
C LEU A 119 3.28 -6.57 -7.76
N GLY A 120 3.64 -7.85 -7.66
CA GLY A 120 3.17 -8.91 -8.57
C GLY A 120 1.65 -9.10 -8.55
N LEU A 121 1.02 -9.01 -7.37
CA LEU A 121 -0.42 -9.23 -7.16
C LEU A 121 -1.30 -8.03 -7.51
N THR A 122 -0.74 -6.84 -7.65
CA THR A 122 -1.48 -5.64 -8.05
C THR A 122 -1.62 -5.57 -9.56
N ASP A 123 -2.81 -5.27 -10.11
CA ASP A 123 -2.94 -5.06 -11.56
C ASP A 123 -2.43 -3.69 -12.01
N VAL A 124 -2.51 -2.70 -11.12
CA VAL A 124 -2.04 -1.34 -11.33
C VAL A 124 -1.15 -0.91 -10.17
N VAL A 125 0.01 -0.36 -10.49
CA VAL A 125 0.93 0.30 -9.56
C VAL A 125 1.22 1.68 -10.10
N GLY A 126 0.84 2.71 -9.34
CA GLY A 126 1.05 4.10 -9.72
C GLY A 126 1.89 4.85 -8.69
N ARG A 127 2.76 5.74 -9.17
CA ARG A 127 3.53 6.66 -8.33
C ARG A 127 2.88 8.03 -8.32
N ILE A 128 2.58 8.56 -7.15
CA ILE A 128 2.05 9.93 -7.01
C ILE A 128 3.19 10.94 -7.16
N VAL A 129 2.99 11.94 -8.01
CA VAL A 129 3.92 13.06 -8.21
C VAL A 129 3.18 14.37 -8.03
N VAL A 130 3.81 15.31 -7.33
CA VAL A 130 3.28 16.66 -7.12
C VAL A 130 3.90 17.62 -8.13
N ASN A 131 3.08 18.35 -8.86
CA ASN A 131 3.52 19.44 -9.69
C ASN A 131 3.90 20.63 -8.80
N ALA A 132 5.20 20.92 -8.70
CA ALA A 132 5.72 21.98 -7.82
C ALA A 132 5.18 23.39 -8.13
N LYS A 133 4.70 23.65 -9.35
CA LYS A 133 4.19 24.97 -9.75
C LYS A 133 2.72 25.17 -9.40
N THR A 134 1.92 24.11 -9.51
CA THR A 134 0.46 24.18 -9.37
C THR A 134 -0.07 23.50 -8.11
N GLY A 135 0.75 22.69 -7.43
CA GLY A 135 0.33 21.83 -6.32
C GLY A 135 -0.51 20.62 -6.77
N ALA A 136 -0.84 20.51 -8.06
CA ALA A 136 -1.65 19.42 -8.59
C ALA A 136 -0.92 18.09 -8.47
N ARG A 137 -1.68 17.01 -8.22
CA ARG A 137 -1.16 15.65 -8.06
C ARG A 137 -1.49 14.80 -9.28
N GLY A 138 -0.47 14.15 -9.85
CA GLY A 138 -0.60 13.17 -10.93
C GLY A 138 -0.13 11.80 -10.49
N LEU A 139 -0.53 10.79 -11.23
CA LEU A 139 -0.07 9.41 -11.11
C LEU A 139 0.69 9.01 -12.36
N ILE A 140 1.93 8.53 -12.17
CA ILE A 140 2.68 7.84 -13.22
C ILE A 140 2.30 6.37 -13.17
N LEU A 141 1.80 5.83 -14.28
CA LEU A 141 1.33 4.44 -14.43
C LEU A 141 2.23 3.62 -15.36
N GLU A 142 3.14 4.28 -16.09
CA GLU A 142 4.14 3.65 -16.94
C GLU A 142 5.45 3.46 -16.18
N GLY A 143 5.92 2.21 -16.15
CA GLY A 143 7.20 1.86 -15.57
C GLY A 143 8.36 2.44 -16.37
N SER A 144 9.42 2.84 -15.66
CA SER A 144 10.71 3.19 -16.25
C SER A 144 11.80 2.49 -15.45
N GLU A 145 13.06 2.59 -15.90
CA GLU A 145 14.18 2.02 -15.15
C GLU A 145 14.19 2.54 -13.68
N GLY A 146 13.85 3.83 -13.48
CA GLY A 146 13.86 4.49 -12.17
C GLY A 146 12.51 4.54 -11.46
N THR A 147 11.43 3.97 -12.00
CA THR A 147 10.11 3.98 -11.35
C THR A 147 9.41 2.67 -11.57
N TYR A 148 9.12 1.96 -10.49
CA TYR A 148 8.25 0.80 -10.58
C TYR A 148 6.79 1.26 -10.70
N ALA A 149 6.27 1.21 -11.91
CA ALA A 149 4.86 1.44 -12.21
C ALA A 149 4.39 0.44 -13.27
N LYS A 150 3.10 0.10 -13.21
CA LYS A 150 2.48 -0.77 -14.21
C LYS A 150 0.98 -0.50 -14.27
N ASN A 151 0.42 -0.73 -15.45
CA ASN A 151 -1.02 -0.69 -15.66
C ASN A 151 -1.40 -1.84 -16.59
N ARG A 152 -2.08 -2.85 -16.04
CA ARG A 152 -2.54 -4.02 -16.80
C ARG A 152 -3.99 -3.91 -17.26
N LEU A 153 -4.71 -2.85 -16.84
CA LEU A 153 -6.14 -2.70 -17.08
C LEU A 153 -6.41 -1.90 -18.36
N ASP A 154 -5.57 -0.92 -18.69
CA ASP A 154 -5.72 -0.10 -19.88
C ASP A 154 -4.38 0.52 -20.35
N ASN A 155 -4.45 1.41 -21.35
CA ASN A 155 -3.28 2.00 -22.01
C ASN A 155 -2.82 3.35 -21.42
N ARG A 156 -3.35 3.78 -20.27
CA ARG A 156 -2.93 5.05 -19.65
C ARG A 156 -1.51 4.92 -19.09
N THR A 157 -0.63 5.83 -19.50
CA THR A 157 0.74 5.95 -18.98
C THR A 157 0.84 6.90 -17.79
N ALA A 158 -0.11 7.84 -17.68
CA ALA A 158 -0.31 8.71 -16.54
C ALA A 158 -1.77 9.17 -16.46
N CYS A 159 -2.20 9.63 -15.29
CA CYS A 159 -3.49 10.28 -15.10
C CYS A 159 -3.43 11.28 -13.95
N LYS A 160 -4.44 12.14 -13.80
CA LYS A 160 -4.57 12.92 -12.57
C LYS A 160 -5.06 12.00 -11.45
N ILE A 161 -4.69 12.33 -10.21
CA ILE A 161 -5.13 11.53 -9.07
C ILE A 161 -6.67 11.47 -8.95
N GLU A 162 -7.35 12.56 -9.31
CA GLU A 162 -8.82 12.69 -9.33
C GLU A 162 -9.51 11.78 -10.35
N ASP A 163 -8.79 11.33 -11.38
CA ASP A 163 -9.31 10.42 -12.41
C ASP A 163 -9.22 8.94 -11.97
N LEU A 164 -8.35 8.62 -11.00
CA LEU A 164 -8.17 7.27 -10.46
C LEU A 164 -8.93 7.07 -9.15
N PHE A 165 -8.97 8.10 -8.31
CA PHE A 165 -9.60 8.07 -6.99
C PHE A 165 -10.74 9.09 -6.92
N LYS A 166 -11.97 8.62 -7.10
CA LYS A 166 -13.18 9.40 -6.84
C LYS A 166 -13.75 9.05 -5.46
N PHE A 167 -13.13 9.56 -4.40
CA PHE A 167 -13.63 9.38 -3.03
C PHE A 167 -14.45 10.59 -2.60
N GLY A 168 -15.77 10.42 -2.38
CA GLY A 168 -16.64 11.42 -1.75
C GLY A 168 -16.86 12.72 -2.54
N ASP A 169 -18.12 13.07 -2.82
CA ASP A 169 -18.65 14.37 -3.30
C ASP A 169 -17.83 15.17 -4.33
N LEU A 170 -17.06 14.52 -5.22
CA LEU A 170 -16.48 15.18 -6.40
C LEU A 170 -17.43 15.18 -7.62
N ASP A 171 -18.60 14.55 -7.50
CA ASP A 171 -19.76 14.90 -8.31
C ASP A 171 -20.58 15.89 -7.48
N GLY A 172 -20.44 17.19 -7.79
CA GLY A 172 -20.96 18.28 -6.98
C GLY A 172 -22.43 18.10 -6.56
N THR A 173 -22.67 18.05 -5.26
CA THR A 173 -23.89 18.50 -4.55
C THR A 173 -23.77 18.19 -3.06
N LYS A 174 -23.02 19.02 -2.34
CA LYS A 174 -23.42 19.38 -0.98
C LYS A 174 -23.30 20.89 -0.86
N GLU A 175 -24.44 21.56 -0.97
CA GLU A 175 -24.57 22.91 -0.45
C GLU A 175 -24.21 22.86 1.04
N LEU A 176 -23.29 23.75 1.43
CA LEU A 176 -22.97 23.97 2.83
C LEU A 176 -24.24 24.50 3.52
N PRO A 177 -24.66 23.93 4.65
CA PRO A 177 -25.74 24.53 5.42
C PRO A 177 -25.32 25.91 5.93
N GLU A 178 -26.25 26.87 5.86
CA GLU A 178 -26.13 28.23 6.43
C GLU A 178 -25.84 28.22 7.94
#